data_AF-A0A845BP72-F1
#
_entry.id   AF-A0A845BP72-F1
#
_cell.length_a   1.000
_cell.length_b   1.000
_cell.length_c   1.000
_cell.angle_alpha   90.00
_cell.angle_beta   90.00
_cell.angle_gamma   90.00
#
_symmetry.space_group_name_H-M   'P 1'
#
loop_
_entity.id
_entity.type
_entity.pdbx_description
1 polymer ?
#
loop_
_entity_poly.entity_id
_entity_poly.type
_entity_poly.pdbx_seq_one_letter_code
_entity_poly.pdbx_strand_id
1 'polypeptide(L)'
;MSEAAGVAPPGPTGVPAAQMSRVMGTWLARAIGPVALLDLSFPALNLMGAFRDGLPGLSDVSAMPAAAGAFFRRFRIAGGRHPLFGLGSAEDAAILADDRSIWSAGGRQRLAYAEAPVHPGILRQLREAESWLLLRDPGAAMLAAPELSELDALRLRLCLGEHAAEHVLLLPAREAAGVRHGLAEAARQLGLLEGDPEDRPGALELRVQPPPPGVHLLAEVPAAALIHDGAYRSEADGGYTWVWTGPARHFRMALGGLPAGAGWIKVAVIGVGKASQLDRLVATLNGVPVPHRLERWSETSAAVIVDLPDPLPGSLLLGLAVPETMQEPEGSRRLGLCVHKIEIFA
;
A
#
# COMPACT_ATOMS: atom_id res chain seq x y z
N MET A 1 -3.14 -32.77 28.94
CA MET A 1 -3.99 -31.64 28.51
C MET A 1 -3.08 -30.68 27.78
N SER A 2 -3.16 -30.66 26.45
CA SER A 2 -2.35 -29.79 25.58
C SER A 2 -2.96 -28.39 25.63
N GLU A 3 -2.21 -27.40 26.09
CA GLU A 3 -2.57 -25.99 25.91
C GLU A 3 -2.68 -25.74 24.40
N ALA A 4 -3.88 -25.36 23.95
CA ALA A 4 -4.08 -24.88 22.60
C ALA A 4 -3.27 -23.60 22.46
N ALA A 5 -2.31 -23.59 21.55
CA ALA A 5 -1.62 -22.38 21.12
C ALA A 5 -2.69 -21.36 20.72
N GLY A 6 -2.86 -20.32 21.55
CA GLY A 6 -3.78 -19.24 21.28
C GLY A 6 -3.42 -18.62 19.94
N VAL A 7 -4.29 -18.79 18.95
CA VAL A 7 -4.22 -18.01 17.71
C VAL A 7 -4.33 -16.57 18.14
N ALA A 8 -3.28 -15.78 17.91
CA ALA A 8 -3.31 -14.35 18.17
C ALA A 8 -4.55 -13.75 17.48
N PRO A 9 -5.31 -12.86 18.15
CA PRO A 9 -6.46 -12.23 17.52
C PRO A 9 -6.00 -11.60 16.20
N PRO A 10 -6.84 -11.64 15.14
CA PRO A 10 -6.49 -10.99 13.88
C PRO A 10 -6.09 -9.55 14.18
N GLY A 11 -4.92 -9.14 13.70
CA GLY A 11 -4.43 -7.77 13.88
C GLY A 11 -5.45 -6.74 13.38
N PRO A 12 -5.32 -5.48 13.79
CA PRO A 12 -6.28 -4.45 13.41
C PRO A 12 -6.45 -4.37 11.88
N THR A 13 -7.69 -4.20 11.42
CA THR A 13 -8.07 -3.86 10.05
C THR A 13 -8.61 -2.42 10.01
N GLY A 14 -8.64 -1.76 8.85
CA GLY A 14 -9.19 -0.40 8.73
C GLY A 14 -8.26 0.73 9.25
N VAL A 15 -8.79 1.73 9.99
CA VAL A 15 -8.09 2.98 10.45
C VAL A 15 -6.94 2.63 11.32
N PRO A 16 -7.13 1.75 12.31
CA PRO A 16 -6.05 1.48 13.20
C PRO A 16 -4.88 0.87 12.43
N ALA A 17 -5.16 -0.01 11.46
CA ALA A 17 -4.15 -0.58 10.58
C ALA A 17 -3.44 0.47 9.71
N ALA A 18 -4.20 1.29 8.97
CA ALA A 18 -3.62 2.29 8.06
C ALA A 18 -2.84 3.38 8.81
N GLN A 19 -3.34 3.82 9.98
CA GLN A 19 -2.63 4.76 10.86
C GLN A 19 -1.38 4.13 11.46
N MET A 20 -1.47 2.88 11.95
CA MET A 20 -0.31 2.14 12.44
C MET A 20 0.75 1.99 11.36
N SER A 21 0.38 1.68 10.11
CA SER A 21 1.36 1.58 9.01
C SER A 21 1.97 2.94 8.65
N ARG A 22 1.19 4.04 8.67
CA ARG A 22 1.74 5.40 8.49
C ARG A 22 2.71 5.79 9.61
N VAL A 23 2.36 5.50 10.86
CA VAL A 23 3.23 5.73 12.02
C VAL A 23 4.48 4.87 11.91
N MET A 24 4.33 3.58 11.59
CA MET A 24 5.45 2.65 11.38
C MET A 24 6.41 3.19 10.33
N GLY A 25 5.91 3.57 9.15
CA GLY A 25 6.76 4.10 8.10
C GLY A 25 7.45 5.40 8.48
N THR A 26 6.74 6.31 9.16
CA THR A 26 7.32 7.57 9.67
C THR A 26 8.40 7.32 10.73
N TRP A 27 8.14 6.36 11.63
CA TRP A 27 9.06 5.97 12.69
C TRP A 27 10.33 5.38 12.10
N LEU A 28 10.21 4.44 11.17
CA LEU A 28 11.33 3.86 10.44
C LEU A 28 12.10 4.94 9.69
N ALA A 29 11.45 5.74 8.84
CA ALA A 29 12.13 6.76 8.05
C ALA A 29 12.94 7.75 8.90
N ARG A 30 12.47 8.10 10.10
CA ARG A 30 13.21 8.93 11.05
C ARG A 30 14.39 8.19 11.69
N ALA A 31 14.22 6.92 12.01
CA ALA A 31 15.23 6.12 12.70
C ALA A 31 16.38 5.68 11.79
N ILE A 32 16.07 5.34 10.52
CA ILE A 32 17.00 4.65 9.62
C ILE A 32 17.37 5.50 8.40
N GLY A 33 16.74 6.68 8.26
CA GLY A 33 16.96 7.60 7.15
C GLY A 33 16.14 7.23 5.90
N PRO A 34 16.60 7.64 4.70
CA PRO A 34 15.91 7.36 3.45
C PRO A 34 15.73 5.86 3.21
N VAL A 35 14.50 5.44 2.91
CA VAL A 35 14.15 4.02 2.67
C VAL A 35 13.71 3.81 1.24
N ALA A 36 14.19 2.75 0.60
CA ALA A 36 13.64 2.19 -0.63
C ALA A 36 12.72 1.01 -0.24
N LEU A 37 11.41 1.20 -0.37
CA LEU A 37 10.41 0.23 0.08
C LEU A 37 10.04 -0.75 -1.02
N LEU A 38 9.91 -2.03 -0.65
CA LEU A 38 9.17 -3.05 -1.39
C LEU A 38 8.04 -3.57 -0.50
N ASP A 39 6.80 -3.28 -0.87
CA ASP A 39 5.63 -3.64 -0.08
C ASP A 39 4.95 -4.89 -0.64
N LEU A 40 5.18 -6.03 0.00
CA LEU A 40 4.66 -7.34 -0.40
C LEU A 40 3.20 -7.58 0.02
N SER A 41 2.54 -6.59 0.62
CA SER A 41 1.16 -6.71 1.11
C SER A 41 0.11 -6.46 0.03
N PHE A 42 0.47 -6.45 -1.27
CA PHE A 42 -0.51 -6.24 -2.34
C PHE A 42 -1.69 -7.22 -2.21
N PRO A 43 -2.95 -6.75 -2.38
CA PRO A 43 -3.36 -5.41 -2.82
C PRO A 43 -3.50 -4.36 -1.70
N ALA A 44 -3.20 -4.70 -0.45
CA ALA A 44 -3.36 -3.83 0.72
C ALA A 44 -2.33 -2.69 0.75
N LEU A 45 -1.09 -2.93 0.31
CA LEU A 45 -0.03 -1.90 0.15
C LEU A 45 0.13 -1.01 1.39
N ASN A 46 0.08 -1.63 2.57
CA ASN A 46 -0.16 -0.94 3.83
C ASN A 46 0.97 0.03 4.20
N LEU A 47 2.22 -0.23 3.78
CA LEU A 47 3.35 0.62 4.09
C LEU A 47 3.68 1.62 2.97
N MET A 48 3.27 1.36 1.72
CA MET A 48 3.44 2.32 0.61
C MET A 48 2.79 3.68 0.85
N GLY A 49 1.72 3.73 1.63
CA GLY A 49 1.11 5.01 2.03
C GLY A 49 2.05 5.94 2.81
N ALA A 50 3.09 5.40 3.45
CA ALA A 50 4.12 6.17 4.16
C ALA A 50 5.35 6.50 3.30
N PHE A 51 5.62 5.70 2.26
CA PHE A 51 6.80 5.82 1.40
C PHE A 51 6.37 6.06 -0.05
N ARG A 52 6.39 7.33 -0.47
CA ARG A 52 5.85 7.81 -1.77
C ARG A 52 6.43 7.12 -3.02
N ASP A 53 7.63 6.56 -2.92
CA ASP A 53 8.33 5.87 -4.02
C ASP A 53 8.66 4.42 -3.63
N GLY A 54 7.63 3.63 -3.30
CA GLY A 54 7.76 2.19 -3.03
C GLY A 54 7.50 1.33 -4.26
N LEU A 55 8.14 0.17 -4.33
CA LEU A 55 7.77 -0.90 -5.25
C LEU A 55 6.62 -1.73 -4.64
N PRO A 56 5.53 -1.96 -5.38
CA PRO A 56 4.51 -2.89 -4.94
C PRO A 56 4.98 -4.33 -5.20
N GLY A 57 4.58 -5.25 -4.33
CA GLY A 57 4.77 -6.67 -4.56
C GLY A 57 3.78 -7.56 -3.83
N LEU A 58 3.85 -8.86 -4.10
CA LEU A 58 3.01 -9.88 -3.50
C LEU A 58 3.88 -10.91 -2.76
N SER A 59 3.54 -11.22 -1.51
CA SER A 59 4.31 -12.14 -0.67
C SER A 59 4.21 -13.60 -1.13
N ASP A 60 3.06 -14.00 -1.68
CA ASP A 60 2.82 -15.34 -2.21
C ASP A 60 1.70 -15.34 -3.26
N VAL A 61 2.06 -15.65 -4.50
CA VAL A 61 1.11 -15.73 -5.64
C VAL A 61 0.18 -16.92 -5.52
N SER A 62 0.62 -18.00 -4.88
CA SER A 62 -0.19 -19.21 -4.71
C SER A 62 -1.34 -18.99 -3.72
N ALA A 63 -1.19 -18.04 -2.80
CA ALA A 63 -2.23 -17.63 -1.85
C ALA A 63 -3.30 -16.72 -2.48
N MET A 64 -3.09 -16.24 -3.71
CA MET A 64 -4.00 -15.29 -4.34
C MET A 64 -5.25 -15.97 -4.89
N PRO A 65 -6.47 -15.48 -4.56
CA PRO A 65 -7.70 -16.00 -5.14
C PRO A 65 -7.67 -15.98 -6.68
N ALA A 66 -8.21 -17.02 -7.32
CA ALA A 66 -8.18 -17.15 -8.79
C ALA A 66 -8.75 -15.92 -9.52
N ALA A 67 -9.80 -15.30 -8.97
CA ALA A 67 -10.40 -14.07 -9.49
C ALA A 67 -9.44 -12.86 -9.46
N ALA A 68 -8.61 -12.75 -8.42
CA ALA A 68 -7.57 -11.73 -8.29
C ALA A 68 -6.34 -12.06 -9.17
N GLY A 69 -6.05 -13.34 -9.42
CA GLY A 69 -4.93 -13.77 -10.27
C GLY A 69 -5.03 -13.30 -11.72
N ALA A 70 -6.23 -13.24 -12.30
CA ALA A 70 -6.42 -12.68 -13.65
C ALA A 70 -6.22 -11.16 -13.70
N PHE A 71 -6.61 -10.45 -12.64
CA PHE A 71 -6.31 -9.03 -12.47
C PHE A 71 -4.80 -8.81 -12.32
N PHE A 72 -4.14 -9.58 -11.45
CA PHE A 72 -2.70 -9.54 -11.21
C PHE A 72 -1.89 -9.77 -12.50
N ARG A 73 -2.21 -10.79 -13.29
CA ARG A 73 -1.50 -11.05 -14.55
C ARG A 73 -1.64 -9.91 -15.55
N ARG A 74 -2.85 -9.35 -15.71
CA ARG A 74 -3.06 -8.18 -16.56
C ARG A 74 -2.33 -6.96 -16.03
N PHE A 75 -2.33 -6.77 -14.71
CA PHE A 75 -1.61 -5.71 -14.03
C PHE A 75 -0.08 -5.84 -14.24
N ARG A 76 0.52 -7.03 -14.14
CA ARG A 76 1.97 -7.21 -14.41
C ARG A 76 2.35 -6.85 -15.85
N ILE A 77 1.48 -7.11 -16.82
CA ILE A 77 1.73 -6.86 -18.24
C ILE A 77 1.46 -5.39 -18.62
N ALA A 78 0.43 -4.77 -18.06
CA ALA A 78 -0.02 -3.42 -18.41
C ALA A 78 0.35 -2.34 -17.39
N GLY A 79 0.88 -2.72 -16.22
CA GLY A 79 0.79 -1.97 -14.97
C GLY A 79 1.64 -0.73 -14.90
N GLY A 80 0.97 0.41 -14.99
CA GLY A 80 1.36 1.70 -14.39
C GLY A 80 2.86 2.07 -14.46
N ARG A 81 3.34 2.72 -13.38
CA ARG A 81 4.71 3.29 -13.26
C ARG A 81 5.74 2.30 -12.72
N HIS A 82 5.32 1.24 -12.03
CA HIS A 82 6.22 0.32 -11.33
C HIS A 82 5.87 -1.15 -11.64
N PRO A 83 6.86 -2.00 -11.95
CA PRO A 83 6.63 -3.42 -12.12
C PRO A 83 6.18 -4.04 -10.79
N LEU A 84 5.15 -4.89 -10.84
CA LEU A 84 4.68 -5.63 -9.66
C LEU A 84 5.59 -6.83 -9.40
N PHE A 85 6.28 -6.80 -8.26
CA PHE A 85 7.16 -7.87 -7.80
C PHE A 85 6.34 -9.03 -7.17
N GLY A 86 6.84 -10.27 -7.19
CA GLY A 86 6.30 -11.30 -6.28
C GLY A 86 6.03 -12.71 -6.84
N LEU A 87 6.63 -13.11 -7.96
CA LEU A 87 6.62 -14.50 -8.44
C LEU A 87 7.83 -15.33 -7.97
N GLY A 88 8.82 -14.72 -7.32
CA GLY A 88 10.11 -15.36 -7.03
C GLY A 88 10.82 -15.83 -8.31
N SER A 89 10.55 -15.16 -9.44
CA SER A 89 11.02 -15.57 -10.78
C SER A 89 12.30 -14.84 -11.17
N ALA A 90 12.90 -15.23 -12.31
CA ALA A 90 14.05 -14.53 -12.87
C ALA A 90 13.71 -13.06 -13.25
N GLU A 91 12.47 -12.78 -13.63
CA GLU A 91 12.01 -11.40 -13.88
C GLU A 91 12.03 -10.56 -12.60
N ASP A 92 11.69 -11.15 -11.46
CA ASP A 92 11.70 -10.44 -10.18
C ASP A 92 13.12 -10.15 -9.70
N ALA A 93 14.04 -11.11 -9.90
CA ALA A 93 15.47 -10.87 -9.68
C ALA A 93 15.99 -9.72 -10.56
N ALA A 94 15.56 -9.66 -11.83
CA ALA A 94 15.91 -8.57 -12.73
C ALA A 94 15.35 -7.21 -12.27
N ILE A 95 14.14 -7.16 -11.71
CA ILE A 95 13.57 -5.92 -11.14
C ILE A 95 14.43 -5.41 -9.97
N LEU A 96 14.85 -6.29 -9.06
CA LEU A 96 15.69 -5.90 -7.92
C LEU A 96 17.12 -5.52 -8.34
N ALA A 97 17.60 -6.06 -9.46
CA ALA A 97 18.92 -5.78 -10.00
C ALA A 97 18.97 -4.58 -10.97
N ASP A 98 17.83 -4.01 -11.39
CA ASP A 98 17.84 -2.84 -12.29
C ASP A 98 18.29 -1.60 -11.50
N ASP A 99 19.49 -1.11 -11.82
CA ASP A 99 20.08 0.10 -11.22
C ASP A 99 19.26 1.37 -11.44
N ARG A 100 18.34 1.36 -12.43
CA ARG A 100 17.42 2.47 -12.68
C ARG A 100 16.15 2.39 -11.82
N SER A 101 15.95 1.29 -11.11
CA SER A 101 14.81 1.14 -10.22
C SER A 101 14.97 2.02 -8.98
N ILE A 102 13.84 2.49 -8.45
CA ILE A 102 13.78 3.20 -7.16
C ILE A 102 14.33 2.35 -5.99
N TRP A 103 14.36 1.03 -6.16
CA TRP A 103 14.85 0.06 -5.19
C TRP A 103 16.38 -0.01 -5.14
N SER A 104 17.02 0.14 -6.29
CA SER A 104 18.48 0.11 -6.42
C SER A 104 19.12 1.49 -6.26
N ALA A 105 18.33 2.55 -6.11
CA ALA A 105 18.81 3.91 -5.91
C ALA A 105 19.71 4.02 -4.66
N GLY A 106 20.97 4.43 -4.87
CA GLY A 106 21.97 4.55 -3.81
C GLY A 106 21.58 5.54 -2.71
N GLY A 107 22.13 5.34 -1.51
CA GLY A 107 21.88 6.21 -0.35
C GLY A 107 20.54 5.97 0.36
N ARG A 108 19.83 4.89 0.03
CA ARG A 108 18.58 4.48 0.67
C ARG A 108 18.71 3.07 1.24
N GLN A 109 18.15 2.83 2.41
CA GLN A 109 18.06 1.50 2.99
C GLN A 109 16.96 0.70 2.30
N ARG A 110 17.29 -0.49 1.78
CA ARG A 110 16.31 -1.40 1.19
C ARG A 110 15.51 -2.08 2.31
N LEU A 111 14.20 -1.93 2.27
CA LEU A 111 13.28 -2.51 3.24
C LEU A 111 12.14 -3.20 2.49
N ALA A 112 12.00 -4.51 2.69
CA ALA A 112 10.83 -5.26 2.26
C ALA A 112 9.84 -5.42 3.42
N TYR A 113 8.56 -5.17 3.16
CA TYR A 113 7.48 -5.30 4.14
C TYR A 113 6.51 -6.42 3.75
N ALA A 114 6.08 -7.22 4.72
CA ALA A 114 5.06 -8.24 4.51
C ALA A 114 4.18 -8.44 5.75
N GLU A 115 2.90 -8.77 5.53
CA GLU A 115 1.95 -9.18 6.58
C GLU A 115 1.54 -10.65 6.48
N ALA A 116 1.68 -11.23 5.30
CA ALA A 116 1.43 -12.64 5.05
C ALA A 116 2.76 -13.40 4.97
N PRO A 117 2.74 -14.73 5.14
CA PRO A 117 3.88 -15.58 4.86
C PRO A 117 4.46 -15.26 3.48
N VAL A 118 5.79 -15.14 3.42
CA VAL A 118 6.52 -14.82 2.19
C VAL A 118 7.07 -16.10 1.60
N HIS A 119 6.87 -16.28 0.30
CA HIS A 119 7.38 -17.42 -0.43
C HIS A 119 8.92 -17.53 -0.29
N PRO A 120 9.50 -18.72 -0.03
CA PRO A 120 10.94 -18.86 0.21
C PRO A 120 11.83 -18.34 -0.94
N GLY A 121 11.37 -18.50 -2.19
CA GLY A 121 12.08 -17.96 -3.36
C GLY A 121 12.21 -16.43 -3.33
N ILE A 122 11.19 -15.73 -2.80
CA ILE A 122 11.24 -14.27 -2.60
C ILE A 122 12.21 -13.93 -1.47
N LEU A 123 12.13 -14.64 -0.34
CA LEU A 123 13.04 -14.40 0.79
C LEU A 123 14.50 -14.52 0.35
N ARG A 124 14.84 -15.56 -0.43
CA ARG A 124 16.19 -15.73 -0.99
C ARG A 124 16.65 -14.53 -1.82
N GLN A 125 15.81 -14.06 -2.74
CA GLN A 125 16.12 -12.89 -3.57
C GLN A 125 16.32 -11.62 -2.73
N LEU A 126 15.50 -11.42 -1.70
CA LEU A 126 15.64 -10.25 -0.81
C LEU A 126 16.92 -10.30 0.02
N ARG A 127 17.35 -11.50 0.43
CA ARG A 127 18.63 -11.72 1.12
C ARG A 127 19.81 -11.46 0.19
N GLU A 128 19.77 -11.97 -1.04
CA GLU A 128 20.78 -11.69 -2.07
C GLU A 128 20.88 -10.19 -2.39
N ALA A 129 19.76 -9.46 -2.30
CA ALA A 129 19.72 -8.00 -2.46
C ALA A 129 20.09 -7.22 -1.18
N GLU A 130 20.56 -7.89 -0.12
CA GLU A 130 20.94 -7.34 1.19
C GLU A 130 19.83 -6.50 1.84
N SER A 131 18.58 -6.92 1.67
CA SER A 131 17.42 -6.15 2.13
C SER A 131 17.11 -6.43 3.60
N TRP A 132 16.66 -5.41 4.31
CA TRP A 132 16.00 -5.59 5.60
C TRP A 132 14.56 -6.05 5.38
N LEU A 133 14.00 -6.73 6.38
CA LEU A 133 12.62 -7.25 6.32
C LEU A 133 11.82 -6.75 7.51
N LEU A 134 10.68 -6.12 7.27
CA LEU A 134 9.69 -5.79 8.29
C LEU A 134 8.50 -6.73 8.13
N LEU A 135 8.30 -7.61 9.11
CA LEU A 135 7.24 -8.60 9.09
C LEU A 135 6.20 -8.24 10.14
N ARG A 136 4.92 -8.15 9.74
CA ARG A 136 3.81 -7.94 10.68
C ARG A 136 3.29 -9.28 11.18
N ASP A 137 3.15 -9.38 12.50
CA ASP A 137 2.63 -10.55 13.22
C ASP A 137 3.20 -11.91 12.71
N PRO A 138 4.53 -12.05 12.50
CA PRO A 138 5.08 -13.26 11.88
C PRO A 138 4.96 -14.46 12.81
N GLY A 139 4.45 -15.57 12.27
CA GLY A 139 4.46 -16.85 12.96
C GLY A 139 5.88 -17.40 13.17
N ALA A 140 6.06 -18.26 14.18
CA ALA A 140 7.36 -18.86 14.51
C ALA A 140 8.01 -19.59 13.32
N ALA A 141 7.21 -20.25 12.48
CA ALA A 141 7.68 -20.95 11.28
C ALA A 141 8.33 -19.99 10.26
N MET A 142 7.81 -18.77 10.13
CA MET A 142 8.38 -17.76 9.24
C MET A 142 9.70 -17.24 9.77
N LEU A 143 9.78 -16.95 11.07
CA LEU A 143 11.02 -16.49 11.71
C LEU A 143 12.13 -17.57 11.74
N ALA A 144 11.75 -18.85 11.73
CA ALA A 144 12.67 -19.98 11.66
C ALA A 144 13.10 -20.33 10.23
N ALA A 145 12.71 -19.56 9.22
CA ALA A 145 13.10 -19.82 7.83
C ALA A 145 14.65 -19.76 7.69
N PRO A 146 15.28 -20.74 7.03
CA PRO A 146 16.74 -20.78 6.88
C PRO A 146 17.32 -19.49 6.27
N GLU A 147 16.59 -18.87 5.34
CA GLU A 147 16.96 -17.63 4.68
C GLU A 147 17.13 -16.45 5.66
N LEU A 148 16.54 -16.54 6.85
CA LEU A 148 16.51 -15.49 7.87
C LEU A 148 17.45 -15.76 9.05
N SER A 149 18.11 -16.92 9.09
CA SER A 149 18.87 -17.39 10.27
C SER A 149 20.06 -16.52 10.67
N GLU A 150 20.58 -15.69 9.77
CA GLU A 150 21.72 -14.77 10.01
C GLU A 150 21.28 -13.34 10.38
N LEU A 151 19.97 -13.09 10.46
CA LEU A 151 19.42 -11.78 10.77
C LEU A 151 19.07 -11.67 12.25
N ASP A 152 19.37 -10.51 12.83
CA ASP A 152 18.90 -10.15 14.15
C ASP A 152 17.46 -9.65 14.07
N ALA A 153 16.67 -10.02 15.08
CA ALA A 153 15.27 -9.66 15.19
C ALA A 153 15.06 -8.55 16.22
N LEU A 154 14.57 -7.39 15.76
CA LEU A 154 14.06 -6.32 16.61
C LEU A 154 12.54 -6.37 16.62
N ARG A 155 11.96 -6.64 17.79
CA ARG A 155 10.51 -6.59 17.98
C ARG A 155 10.06 -5.16 18.17
N LEU A 156 9.07 -4.77 17.38
CA LEU A 156 8.46 -3.45 17.37
C LEU A 156 6.97 -3.62 17.63
N ARG A 157 6.43 -2.93 18.62
CA ARG A 157 5.01 -3.00 18.95
C ARG A 157 4.39 -1.62 18.76
N LEU A 158 3.35 -1.54 17.95
CA LEU A 158 2.52 -0.36 17.84
C LEU A 158 1.24 -0.59 18.63
N CYS A 159 0.84 0.41 19.41
CA CYS A 159 -0.40 0.43 20.18
C CYS A 159 -1.18 1.69 19.79
N LEU A 160 -2.44 1.54 19.42
CA LEU A 160 -3.34 2.62 19.03
C LEU A 160 -4.69 2.41 19.72
N GLY A 161 -4.93 3.13 20.81
CA GLY A 161 -6.07 2.84 21.70
C GLY A 161 -5.98 1.41 22.24
N GLU A 162 -7.02 0.61 22.03
CA GLU A 162 -7.08 -0.81 22.43
C GLU A 162 -6.42 -1.75 21.40
N HIS A 163 -6.04 -1.25 20.22
CA HIS A 163 -5.43 -2.06 19.18
C HIS A 163 -3.92 -2.13 19.36
N ALA A 164 -3.36 -3.32 19.11
CA ALA A 164 -1.92 -3.52 19.02
C ALA A 164 -1.56 -4.28 17.75
N ALA A 165 -0.39 -3.98 17.18
CA ALA A 165 0.21 -4.71 16.08
C ALA A 165 1.68 -4.98 16.38
N GLU A 166 2.10 -6.25 16.32
CA GLU A 166 3.50 -6.61 16.46
C GLU A 166 4.16 -6.64 15.09
N HIS A 167 5.36 -6.10 15.02
CA HIS A 167 6.22 -6.19 13.87
C HIS A 167 7.58 -6.71 14.30
N VAL A 168 8.23 -7.45 13.43
CA VAL A 168 9.61 -7.89 13.60
C VAL A 168 10.42 -7.30 12.46
N LEU A 169 11.35 -6.42 12.81
CA LEU A 169 12.37 -5.92 11.88
C LEU A 169 13.56 -6.86 11.93
N LEU A 170 13.85 -7.51 10.81
CA LEU A 170 15.00 -8.38 10.60
C LEU A 170 16.07 -7.62 9.82
N LEU A 171 17.27 -7.54 10.38
CA LEU A 171 18.40 -6.80 9.82
C LEU A 171 19.75 -7.42 10.21
N PRO A 172 20.87 -7.08 9.55
CA PRO A 172 22.18 -7.60 9.90
C PRO A 172 22.54 -7.30 11.36
N ALA A 173 23.13 -8.26 12.07
CA ALA A 173 23.45 -8.12 13.50
C ALA A 173 24.32 -6.90 13.83
N ARG A 174 25.23 -6.55 12.92
CA ARG A 174 26.10 -5.36 13.04
C ARG A 174 25.32 -4.03 13.09
N GLU A 175 24.11 -3.98 12.54
CA GLU A 175 23.26 -2.80 12.45
C GLU A 175 22.25 -2.74 13.61
N ALA A 176 21.98 -3.86 14.28
CA ALA A 176 20.90 -4.01 15.26
C ALA A 176 20.96 -3.00 16.43
N ALA A 177 22.14 -2.80 17.02
CA ALA A 177 22.32 -1.87 18.14
C ALA A 177 22.07 -0.41 17.74
N GLY A 178 22.65 0.02 16.61
CA GLY A 178 22.49 1.38 16.08
C GLY A 178 21.04 1.67 15.69
N VAL A 179 20.39 0.72 15.00
CA VAL A 179 18.99 0.85 14.60
C VAL A 179 18.05 0.87 15.81
N ARG A 180 18.28 0.02 16.81
CA ARG A 180 17.52 0.07 18.08
C ARG A 180 17.62 1.45 18.73
N HIS A 181 18.82 2.03 18.80
CA HIS A 181 19.01 3.36 19.35
C HIS A 181 18.30 4.44 18.52
N GLY A 182 18.44 4.43 17.19
CA GLY A 182 17.75 5.37 16.29
C GLY A 182 16.23 5.26 16.37
N LEU A 183 15.69 4.04 16.52
CA LEU A 183 14.26 3.82 16.74
C LEU A 183 13.78 4.40 18.07
N ALA A 184 14.55 4.20 19.15
CA ALA A 184 14.24 4.80 20.45
C ALA A 184 14.28 6.33 20.39
N GLU A 185 15.28 6.92 19.73
CA GLU A 185 15.39 8.37 19.58
C GLU A 185 14.25 8.94 18.74
N ALA A 186 13.94 8.33 17.59
CA ALA A 186 12.84 8.74 16.74
C ALA A 186 11.48 8.67 17.48
N ALA A 187 11.28 7.65 18.31
CA ALA A 187 10.11 7.52 19.15
C ALA A 187 9.96 8.68 20.14
N ARG A 188 11.06 9.07 20.81
CA ARG A 188 11.09 10.24 21.71
C ARG A 188 10.79 11.53 20.98
N GLN A 189 11.42 11.74 19.82
CA GLN A 189 11.21 12.96 19.00
C GLN A 189 9.78 13.08 18.48
N LEU A 190 9.11 11.96 18.23
CA LEU A 190 7.70 11.92 17.83
C LEU A 190 6.74 12.10 19.01
N GLY A 191 7.23 12.07 20.26
CA GLY A 191 6.38 12.09 21.46
C GLY A 191 5.51 10.84 21.60
N LEU A 192 5.89 9.72 20.99
CA LEU A 192 5.12 8.47 20.93
C LEU A 192 5.66 7.38 21.87
N LEU A 193 6.64 7.74 22.71
CA LEU A 193 7.26 6.84 23.66
C LEU A 193 6.73 7.09 25.08
N GLU A 194 6.12 6.07 25.69
CA GLU A 194 5.81 6.06 27.12
C GLU A 194 6.88 5.23 27.87
N GLY A 195 7.72 5.90 28.66
CA GLY A 195 8.79 5.28 29.45
C GLY A 195 10.17 5.30 28.76
N ASP A 196 11.21 4.88 29.50
CA ASP A 196 12.57 4.79 28.98
C ASP A 196 12.78 3.43 28.28
N PRO A 197 13.23 3.37 26.99
CA PRO A 197 13.40 2.10 26.31
C PRO A 197 14.62 1.33 26.82
N GLU A 198 15.50 1.95 27.60
CA GLU A 198 16.64 1.28 28.24
C GLU A 198 16.22 0.40 29.43
N ASP A 199 15.07 0.68 30.06
CA ASP A 199 14.57 -0.04 31.23
C ASP A 199 13.80 -1.33 30.90
N ARG A 200 13.59 -1.65 29.62
CA ARG A 200 12.84 -2.83 29.18
C ARG A 200 13.62 -3.66 28.16
N PRO A 201 14.34 -4.73 28.58
CA PRO A 201 14.89 -5.69 27.63
C PRO A 201 13.73 -6.39 26.90
N GLY A 202 13.49 -6.00 25.65
CA GLY A 202 12.38 -6.54 24.87
C GLY A 202 12.04 -5.74 23.60
N ALA A 203 10.74 -5.72 23.29
CA ALA A 203 10.16 -5.00 22.17
C ALA A 203 10.16 -3.48 22.40
N LEU A 204 10.49 -2.71 21.37
CA LEU A 204 10.27 -1.26 21.38
C LEU A 204 8.79 -1.00 21.15
N GLU A 205 8.12 -0.39 22.13
CA GLU A 205 6.69 -0.10 22.07
C GLU A 205 6.43 1.37 21.77
N LEU A 206 5.60 1.63 20.75
CA LEU A 206 5.06 2.95 20.42
C LEU A 206 3.58 3.00 20.77
N ARG A 207 3.18 4.04 21.51
CA ARG A 207 1.78 4.31 21.83
C ARG A 207 1.33 5.55 21.08
N VAL A 208 0.30 5.38 20.26
CA VAL A 208 -0.27 6.41 19.42
C VAL A 208 -1.67 6.71 19.95
N GLN A 209 -1.98 7.99 20.15
CA GLN A 209 -3.34 8.41 20.46
C GLN A 209 -4.17 8.43 19.16
N PRO A 210 -5.40 7.90 19.17
CA PRO A 210 -6.30 8.07 18.04
C PRO A 210 -6.61 9.56 17.84
N PRO A 211 -6.72 10.05 16.59
CA PRO A 211 -7.16 11.41 16.36
C PRO A 211 -8.58 11.63 16.90
N PRO A 212 -8.91 12.83 17.39
CA PRO A 212 -10.27 13.14 17.86
C PRO A 212 -11.29 13.08 16.71
N PRO A 213 -12.55 12.69 16.98
CA PRO A 213 -13.58 12.57 15.95
C PRO A 213 -14.07 13.94 15.43
N GLY A 214 -14.21 14.05 14.11
CA GLY A 214 -14.75 15.21 13.39
C GLY A 214 -14.82 14.92 11.89
N VAL A 215 -15.65 15.68 11.13
CA VAL A 215 -15.74 15.53 9.67
C VAL A 215 -14.44 16.03 9.04
N HIS A 216 -13.56 15.09 8.69
CA HIS A 216 -12.23 15.37 8.20
C HIS A 216 -11.93 14.55 6.93
N LEU A 217 -11.22 15.18 6.00
CA LEU A 217 -10.51 14.49 4.93
C LEU A 217 -9.45 13.59 5.58
N LEU A 218 -9.65 12.28 5.54
CA LEU A 218 -8.77 11.28 6.14
C LEU A 218 -7.50 11.06 5.30
N ALA A 219 -7.62 11.22 3.98
CA ALA A 219 -6.51 11.12 3.05
C ALA A 219 -6.83 11.78 1.71
N GLU A 220 -5.81 12.41 1.11
CA GLU A 220 -5.78 12.73 -0.31
C GLU A 220 -4.67 11.90 -0.99
N VAL A 221 -5.01 11.22 -2.09
CA VAL A 221 -4.10 10.41 -2.88
C VAL A 221 -4.03 10.98 -4.30
N PRO A 222 -2.89 11.55 -4.73
CA PRO A 222 -2.75 12.05 -6.10
C PRO A 222 -2.78 10.88 -7.08
N ALA A 223 -3.35 11.08 -8.28
CA ALA A 223 -3.47 9.99 -9.24
C ALA A 223 -2.12 9.39 -9.67
N ALA A 224 -1.04 10.16 -9.58
CA ALA A 224 0.33 9.70 -9.82
C ALA A 224 0.79 8.56 -8.91
N ALA A 225 0.24 8.50 -7.71
CA ALA A 225 0.58 7.52 -6.69
C ALA A 225 -0.31 6.27 -6.74
N LEU A 226 -1.33 6.25 -7.61
CA LEU A 226 -2.28 5.15 -7.68
C LEU A 226 -1.72 3.96 -8.44
N ILE A 227 -1.96 2.78 -7.89
CA ILE A 227 -1.66 1.51 -8.53
C ILE A 227 -2.88 1.10 -9.35
N HIS A 228 -2.78 1.16 -10.68
CA HIS A 228 -3.92 1.01 -11.56
C HIS A 228 -3.65 0.28 -12.89
N ASP A 229 -4.71 -0.20 -13.53
CA ASP A 229 -4.68 -0.82 -14.87
C ASP A 229 -5.21 0.07 -16.02
N GLY A 230 -5.38 1.37 -15.77
CA GLY A 230 -5.66 2.37 -16.80
C GLY A 230 -4.55 2.41 -17.87
N ALA A 231 -4.93 2.40 -19.15
CA ALA A 231 -4.02 2.09 -20.25
C ALA A 231 -3.13 3.26 -20.71
N TYR A 232 -3.49 4.52 -20.40
CA TYR A 232 -2.70 5.68 -20.83
C TYR A 232 -2.50 6.64 -19.66
N ARG A 233 -1.24 6.99 -19.39
CA ARG A 233 -0.87 8.08 -18.48
C ARG A 233 -0.65 9.34 -19.31
N SER A 234 -1.24 10.46 -18.90
CA SER A 234 -0.85 11.78 -19.40
C SER A 234 -0.12 12.50 -18.28
N GLU A 235 1.18 12.72 -18.45
CA GLU A 235 1.95 13.65 -17.64
C GLU A 235 1.85 15.00 -18.34
N ALA A 236 1.02 15.91 -17.84
CA ALA A 236 0.97 17.29 -18.31
C ALA A 236 1.39 18.20 -17.15
N ASP A 237 2.39 19.03 -17.43
CA ASP A 237 2.94 20.20 -16.74
C ASP A 237 2.63 20.41 -15.23
N GLY A 238 3.71 20.52 -14.44
CA GLY A 238 3.67 21.30 -13.20
C GLY A 238 3.02 20.66 -11.97
N GLY A 239 2.85 19.33 -11.93
CA GLY A 239 2.42 18.60 -10.72
C GLY A 239 1.07 17.89 -10.83
N TYR A 240 0.40 17.96 -11.99
CA TYR A 240 -0.82 17.22 -12.26
C TYR A 240 -0.49 15.86 -12.89
N THR A 241 -1.08 14.77 -12.38
CA THR A 241 -1.04 13.48 -13.07
C THR A 241 -2.45 13.05 -13.38
N TRP A 242 -2.67 12.66 -14.63
CA TRP A 242 -3.94 12.18 -15.13
C TRP A 242 -3.83 10.73 -15.57
N VAL A 243 -4.79 9.93 -15.14
CA VAL A 243 -4.85 8.53 -15.54
C VAL A 243 -6.07 8.31 -16.42
N TRP A 244 -5.83 7.87 -17.66
CA TRP A 244 -6.87 7.63 -18.66
C TRP A 244 -7.24 6.16 -18.76
N THR A 245 -8.55 5.87 -18.84
CA THR A 245 -9.00 4.54 -19.26
C THR A 245 -8.79 4.36 -20.77
N GLY A 246 -8.18 3.23 -21.14
CA GLY A 246 -7.92 2.88 -22.53
C GLY A 246 -9.05 2.08 -23.20
N PRO A 247 -8.75 1.30 -24.26
CA PRO A 247 -9.73 0.49 -24.98
C PRO A 247 -10.51 -0.50 -24.11
N ALA A 248 -9.94 -0.88 -22.96
CA ALA A 248 -10.57 -1.74 -21.97
C ALA A 248 -11.81 -1.10 -21.30
N ARG A 249 -11.99 0.22 -21.44
CA ARG A 249 -13.13 1.03 -20.93
C ARG A 249 -13.36 0.97 -19.41
N HIS A 250 -12.41 0.43 -18.66
CA HIS A 250 -12.45 0.39 -17.21
C HIS A 250 -11.13 0.83 -16.61
N PHE A 251 -11.23 1.28 -15.37
CA PHE A 251 -10.16 1.62 -14.46
C PHE A 251 -10.35 0.80 -13.21
N ARG A 252 -9.31 0.12 -12.73
CA ARG A 252 -9.30 -0.48 -11.39
C ARG A 252 -8.09 0.03 -10.64
N MET A 253 -8.33 0.41 -9.39
CA MET A 253 -7.33 0.92 -8.47
C MET A 253 -7.32 0.05 -7.23
N ALA A 254 -6.13 -0.37 -6.82
CA ALA A 254 -5.93 -0.87 -5.47
C ALA A 254 -5.80 0.33 -4.53
N LEU A 255 -6.78 0.52 -3.64
CA LEU A 255 -6.76 1.58 -2.63
C LEU A 255 -6.12 1.13 -1.32
N GLY A 256 -5.79 -0.16 -1.22
CA GLY A 256 -5.17 -0.72 -0.04
C GLY A 256 -6.12 -0.87 1.14
N GLY A 257 -5.56 -0.86 2.35
CA GLY A 257 -6.31 -0.73 3.59
C GLY A 257 -6.76 0.72 3.80
N LEU A 258 -8.07 0.97 3.81
CA LEU A 258 -8.61 2.31 4.06
C LEU A 258 -8.65 2.66 5.55
N PRO A 259 -8.60 3.96 5.90
CA PRO A 259 -8.90 4.39 7.24
C PRO A 259 -10.35 3.97 7.66
N ALA A 260 -10.58 3.40 8.85
CA ALA A 260 -11.87 3.16 9.50
C ALA A 260 -12.51 4.45 10.02
N GLY A 261 -13.83 4.40 10.06
CA GLY A 261 -14.63 5.60 9.98
C GLY A 261 -14.71 6.15 8.56
N ALA A 262 -13.93 5.67 7.56
CA ALA A 262 -14.16 6.14 6.19
C ALA A 262 -15.56 5.73 5.71
N GLY A 263 -16.45 6.71 5.59
CA GLY A 263 -17.80 6.53 5.10
C GLY A 263 -17.89 6.60 3.57
N TRP A 264 -16.97 7.30 2.90
CA TRP A 264 -17.03 7.45 1.44
C TRP A 264 -15.71 7.86 0.78
N ILE A 265 -15.61 7.53 -0.51
CA ILE A 265 -14.51 7.92 -1.40
C ILE A 265 -15.03 8.96 -2.39
N LYS A 266 -14.26 10.03 -2.63
CA LYS A 266 -14.49 11.01 -3.70
C LYS A 266 -13.35 10.90 -4.72
N VAL A 267 -13.68 10.50 -5.94
CA VAL A 267 -12.72 10.45 -7.07
C VAL A 267 -12.94 11.64 -7.98
N ALA A 268 -11.94 12.51 -8.11
CA ALA A 268 -12.00 13.63 -9.01
C ALA A 268 -11.74 13.17 -10.46
N VAL A 269 -12.80 13.20 -11.28
CA VAL A 269 -12.74 12.91 -12.71
C VAL A 269 -12.80 14.22 -13.50
N ILE A 270 -11.82 14.46 -14.37
CA ILE A 270 -11.64 15.74 -15.05
C ILE A 270 -11.66 15.56 -16.57
N GLY A 271 -12.43 16.39 -17.28
CA GLY A 271 -12.30 16.55 -18.73
C GLY A 271 -12.60 15.29 -19.54
N VAL A 272 -13.66 14.54 -19.20
CA VAL A 272 -14.13 13.46 -20.07
C VAL A 272 -14.58 14.03 -21.43
N GLY A 273 -14.52 13.24 -22.49
CA GLY A 273 -14.86 13.72 -23.83
C GLY A 273 -16.35 14.04 -24.01
N LYS A 274 -17.25 13.34 -23.30
CA LYS A 274 -18.71 13.59 -23.37
C LYS A 274 -19.35 13.47 -21.99
N ALA A 275 -20.35 14.30 -21.71
CA ALA A 275 -21.14 14.24 -20.47
C ALA A 275 -21.71 12.83 -20.20
N SER A 276 -22.14 12.12 -21.26
CA SER A 276 -22.69 10.77 -21.19
C SER A 276 -21.71 9.72 -20.63
N GLN A 277 -20.39 9.97 -20.69
CA GLN A 277 -19.40 9.09 -20.08
C GLN A 277 -19.48 9.14 -18.55
N LEU A 278 -19.75 10.32 -17.98
CA LEU A 278 -20.00 10.46 -16.54
C LEU A 278 -21.37 9.91 -16.16
N ASP A 279 -22.42 10.21 -16.94
CA ASP A 279 -23.79 9.78 -16.62
C ASP A 279 -23.97 8.25 -16.62
N ARG A 280 -23.18 7.55 -17.43
CA ARG A 280 -23.23 6.08 -17.55
C ARG A 280 -22.06 5.39 -16.85
N LEU A 281 -21.31 6.12 -16.03
CA LEU A 281 -20.22 5.54 -15.26
C LEU A 281 -20.76 4.45 -14.32
N VAL A 282 -20.00 3.37 -14.17
CA VAL A 282 -20.29 2.31 -13.20
C VAL A 282 -19.15 2.27 -12.20
N ALA A 283 -19.48 2.40 -10.93
CA ALA A 283 -18.57 2.19 -9.81
C ALA A 283 -18.70 0.75 -9.31
N THR A 284 -17.57 0.14 -8.95
CA THR A 284 -17.53 -1.18 -8.32
C THR A 284 -16.57 -1.17 -7.14
N LEU A 285 -16.90 -1.91 -6.08
CA LEU A 285 -16.00 -2.22 -4.97
C LEU A 285 -15.73 -3.73 -4.96
N ASN A 286 -14.46 -4.12 -5.03
CA ASN A 286 -14.04 -5.52 -5.10
C ASN A 286 -14.77 -6.30 -6.23
N GLY A 287 -15.05 -5.63 -7.35
CA GLY A 287 -15.74 -6.18 -8.50
C GLY A 287 -17.27 -6.21 -8.41
N VAL A 288 -17.86 -5.80 -7.28
CA VAL A 288 -19.31 -5.71 -7.09
C VAL A 288 -19.79 -4.30 -7.42
N PRO A 289 -20.80 -4.11 -8.30
CA PRO A 289 -21.38 -2.79 -8.56
C PRO A 289 -21.93 -2.13 -7.30
N VAL A 290 -21.65 -0.85 -7.15
CA VAL A 290 -22.13 -0.04 -6.01
C VAL A 290 -22.79 1.24 -6.51
N PRO A 291 -23.79 1.76 -5.78
CA PRO A 291 -24.32 3.09 -6.03
C PRO A 291 -23.22 4.14 -5.90
N HIS A 292 -23.32 5.21 -6.68
CA HIS A 292 -22.44 6.37 -6.58
C HIS A 292 -23.23 7.64 -6.89
N ARG A 293 -22.74 8.77 -6.40
CA ARG A 293 -23.29 10.11 -6.70
C ARG A 293 -22.27 10.95 -7.45
N LEU A 294 -22.74 11.90 -8.25
CA LEU A 294 -21.90 12.83 -8.98
C LEU A 294 -22.04 14.24 -8.40
N GLU A 295 -20.92 14.84 -8.01
CA GLU A 295 -20.83 16.26 -7.69
C GLU A 295 -20.17 16.96 -8.88
N ARG A 296 -21.01 17.48 -9.81
CA ARG A 296 -20.55 18.08 -11.06
C ARG A 296 -20.10 19.53 -10.85
N TRP A 297 -18.94 19.87 -11.41
CA TRP A 297 -18.50 21.27 -11.57
C TRP A 297 -18.37 21.68 -13.04
N SER A 298 -18.47 20.73 -13.98
CA SER A 298 -18.72 21.01 -15.39
C SER A 298 -19.49 19.85 -16.05
N GLU A 299 -19.85 20.01 -17.33
CA GLU A 299 -20.48 18.93 -18.10
C GLU A 299 -19.58 17.70 -18.24
N THR A 300 -18.26 17.92 -18.26
CA THR A 300 -17.23 16.92 -18.52
C THR A 300 -16.38 16.59 -17.30
N SER A 301 -16.69 17.17 -16.13
CA SER A 301 -15.89 16.97 -14.92
C SER A 301 -16.78 16.91 -13.68
N ALA A 302 -16.50 15.92 -12.83
CA ALA A 302 -17.28 15.65 -11.64
C ALA A 302 -16.47 14.86 -10.62
N ALA A 303 -16.91 14.94 -9.37
CA ALA A 303 -16.47 14.03 -8.34
C ALA A 303 -17.41 12.83 -8.34
N VAL A 304 -16.84 11.65 -8.54
CA VAL A 304 -17.54 10.38 -8.38
C VAL A 304 -17.42 9.98 -6.91
N ILE A 305 -18.55 9.98 -6.22
CA ILE A 305 -18.60 9.71 -4.80
C ILE A 305 -19.21 8.33 -4.57
N VAL A 306 -18.46 7.46 -3.88
CA VAL A 306 -18.85 6.09 -3.58
C VAL A 306 -18.90 5.92 -2.07
N ASP A 307 -20.07 5.57 -1.54
CA ASP A 307 -20.20 5.25 -0.12
C ASP A 307 -19.55 3.89 0.16
N LEU A 308 -18.86 3.80 1.29
CA LEU A 308 -18.12 2.64 1.72
C LEU A 308 -18.99 1.75 2.64
N PRO A 309 -18.83 0.42 2.58
CA PRO A 309 -19.54 -0.48 3.48
C PRO A 309 -18.97 -0.42 4.90
N ASP A 310 -19.86 -0.60 5.89
CA ASP A 310 -19.49 -0.82 7.29
C ASP A 310 -19.94 -2.24 7.70
N PRO A 311 -19.01 -3.15 8.07
CA PRO A 311 -17.57 -2.95 8.23
C PRO A 311 -16.78 -2.88 6.91
N LEU A 312 -15.69 -2.12 6.93
CA LEU A 312 -14.76 -2.03 5.80
C LEU A 312 -13.99 -3.35 5.60
N PRO A 313 -13.86 -3.83 4.34
CA PRO A 313 -12.98 -4.96 4.04
C PRO A 313 -11.51 -4.57 4.22
N GLY A 314 -10.66 -5.54 4.57
CA GLY A 314 -9.22 -5.31 4.79
C GLY A 314 -8.44 -4.87 3.55
N SER A 315 -8.97 -5.15 2.34
CA SER A 315 -8.47 -4.56 1.09
C SER A 315 -9.63 -4.16 0.19
N LEU A 316 -9.45 -3.05 -0.52
CA LEU A 316 -10.48 -2.47 -1.37
C LEU A 316 -9.93 -2.14 -2.76
N LEU A 317 -10.53 -2.76 -3.76
CA LEU A 317 -10.32 -2.47 -5.18
C LEU A 317 -11.48 -1.62 -5.67
N LEU A 318 -11.21 -0.35 -5.98
CA LEU A 318 -12.20 0.54 -6.60
C LEU A 318 -12.11 0.40 -8.12
N GLY A 319 -13.20 0.01 -8.75
CA GLY A 319 -13.33 0.01 -10.20
C GLY A 319 -14.24 1.14 -10.69
N LEU A 320 -13.80 1.90 -11.69
CA LEU A 320 -14.62 2.85 -12.45
C LEU A 320 -14.66 2.40 -13.91
N ALA A 321 -15.85 2.11 -14.43
CA ALA A 321 -16.03 1.70 -15.82
C ALA A 321 -16.92 2.69 -16.57
N VAL A 322 -16.59 2.93 -17.84
CA VAL A 322 -17.44 3.70 -18.75
C VAL A 322 -17.84 2.83 -19.93
N PRO A 323 -19.07 2.91 -20.43
CA PRO A 323 -19.49 2.11 -21.58
C PRO A 323 -18.86 2.58 -22.89
N GLU A 324 -18.42 3.84 -22.96
CA GLU A 324 -17.97 4.52 -24.17
C GLU A 324 -16.59 5.16 -23.97
N THR A 325 -15.74 5.04 -25.00
CA THR A 325 -14.45 5.75 -25.10
C THR A 325 -14.43 6.59 -26.36
N MET A 326 -13.85 7.78 -26.27
CA MET A 326 -13.67 8.71 -27.38
C MET A 326 -12.28 8.56 -27.98
N GLN A 327 -12.14 8.76 -29.29
CA GLN A 327 -10.83 8.88 -29.92
C GLN A 327 -10.25 10.29 -29.66
N GLU A 328 -8.98 10.34 -29.27
CA GLU A 328 -8.25 11.58 -29.06
C GLU A 328 -8.16 12.40 -30.37
N PRO A 329 -8.35 13.73 -30.36
CA PRO A 329 -8.40 14.54 -31.59
C PRO A 329 -7.13 14.45 -32.46
N GLU A 330 -5.98 14.33 -31.82
CA GLU A 330 -4.65 14.34 -32.47
C GLU A 330 -3.98 12.95 -32.46
N GLY A 331 -4.67 11.92 -31.95
CA GLY A 331 -4.05 10.65 -31.59
C GLY A 331 -4.83 9.40 -32.01
N SER A 332 -4.15 8.25 -31.96
CA SER A 332 -4.76 6.92 -32.12
C SER A 332 -5.36 6.37 -30.82
N ARG A 333 -5.26 7.12 -29.71
CA ARG A 333 -5.67 6.68 -28.38
C ARG A 333 -7.18 6.77 -28.20
N ARG A 334 -7.73 5.82 -27.44
CA ARG A 334 -9.13 5.84 -26.99
C ARG A 334 -9.19 6.16 -25.51
N LEU A 335 -9.86 7.24 -25.16
CA LEU A 335 -9.94 7.83 -23.83
C LEU A 335 -11.34 7.65 -23.23
N GLY A 336 -11.44 7.16 -22.00
CA GLY A 336 -12.71 7.09 -21.27
C GLY A 336 -12.81 8.11 -20.14
N LEU A 337 -12.18 7.82 -18.99
CA LEU A 337 -12.14 8.68 -17.81
C LEU A 337 -10.73 9.18 -17.57
N CYS A 338 -10.59 10.38 -17.05
CA CYS A 338 -9.34 10.95 -16.57
C CYS A 338 -9.44 11.20 -15.07
N VAL A 339 -8.64 10.50 -14.27
CA VAL A 339 -8.61 10.63 -12.80
C VAL A 339 -7.48 11.55 -12.37
N HIS A 340 -7.77 12.52 -11.51
CA HIS A 340 -6.80 13.47 -10.97
C HIS A 340 -6.35 13.17 -9.54
N LYS A 341 -7.29 12.93 -8.62
CA LYS A 341 -7.02 12.57 -7.22
C LYS A 341 -8.17 11.78 -6.61
N ILE A 342 -7.88 11.17 -5.47
CA ILE A 342 -8.85 10.49 -4.61
C ILE A 342 -8.80 11.10 -3.23
N GLU A 343 -9.96 11.37 -2.68
CA GLU A 343 -10.15 11.88 -1.33
C GLU A 343 -10.98 10.86 -0.54
N ILE A 344 -10.59 10.58 0.71
CA ILE A 344 -11.27 9.64 1.59
C ILE A 344 -11.79 10.42 2.79
N PHE A 345 -13.08 10.27 3.08
CA PHE A 345 -13.77 11.02 4.12
C PHE A 345 -14.34 10.09 5.18
N ALA A 346 -14.43 10.60 6.41
CA ALA A 346 -15.21 9.98 7.48
C ALA A 346 -16.72 10.02 7.16
#